data_AF-A0A9Q3GEC4-F1
#
_entry.id   AF-A0A9Q3GEC4-F1
#
_cell.length_a   1.000
_cell.length_b   1.000
_cell.length_c   1.000
_cell.angle_alpha   90.00
_cell.angle_beta   90.00
_cell.angle_gamma   90.00
#
_symmetry.space_group_name_H-M   'P 1'
#
loop_
_entity.id
_entity.type
_entity.pdbx_description
1 polymer ?
#
loop_
_entity_poly.entity_id
_entity_poly.type
_entity_poly.pdbx_seq_one_letter_code
_entity_poly.pdbx_strand_id
1 'polypeptide(L)'
;MGGYDERELDVTTRPLTTFKTPLGRMQLTRLPQGATISVTVYQAQMTWILQEEIPESVGIFIDDAGMKGLRSLYSQEKLPENP
;
A
#
# COMPACT_ATOMS: atom_id res chain seq x y z
N MET A 1 9.91 4.21 1.31
CA MET A 1 9.02 3.54 2.27
C MET A 1 7.90 2.90 1.48
N GLY A 2 7.46 1.70 1.89
CA GLY A 2 6.35 0.99 1.25
C GLY A 2 5.03 1.29 1.97
N GLY A 3 3.89 1.01 1.35
CA GLY A 3 2.58 1.35 1.92
C GLY A 3 2.27 0.70 3.28
N TYR A 4 2.91 -0.42 3.62
CA TYR A 4 2.82 -1.04 4.96
C TYR A 4 3.35 -0.12 6.08
N ASP A 5 4.35 0.70 5.79
CA ASP A 5 4.97 1.59 6.79
C ASP A 5 4.07 2.78 7.16
N GLU A 6 3.06 3.07 6.35
CA GLU A 6 2.15 4.19 6.56
C GLU A 6 1.03 3.86 7.56
N ARG A 7 0.76 2.57 7.80
CA ARG A 7 -0.30 2.15 8.71
C ARG A 7 0.24 1.81 10.08
N GLU A 8 -0.28 2.53 11.09
CA GLU A 8 0.05 2.25 12.49
C GLU A 8 -0.42 0.85 12.89
N LEU A 9 0.44 0.16 13.64
CA LEU A 9 0.07 -1.07 14.33
C LEU A 9 -0.55 -0.74 15.68
N ASP A 10 -1.63 -1.45 16.03
CA ASP A 10 -2.29 -1.33 17.32
C ASP A 10 -1.28 -1.51 18.46
N VAL A 11 -1.28 -0.57 19.41
CA VAL A 11 -0.28 -0.49 20.49
C VAL A 11 -0.21 -1.79 21.29
N THR A 12 -1.35 -2.46 21.50
CA THR A 12 -1.42 -3.72 22.26
C THR A 12 -0.77 -4.89 21.53
N THR A 13 -0.68 -4.82 20.21
CA THR A 13 -0.12 -5.89 19.36
C THR A 13 1.36 -5.69 19.01
N ARG A 14 1.92 -4.49 19.22
CA ARG A 14 3.35 -4.19 18.93
C ARG A 14 4.31 -5.17 19.57
N PRO A 15 4.14 -5.62 20.84
CA PRO A 15 5.04 -6.60 21.44
C PRO A 15 5.12 -7.94 20.69
N LEU A 16 4.10 -8.32 19.91
CA LEU A 16 4.10 -9.54 19.09
C LEU A 16 5.06 -9.46 17.90
N THR A 17 5.49 -8.25 17.52
CA THR A 17 6.42 -8.00 16.41
C THR A 17 7.86 -7.84 16.87
N THR A 18 8.17 -8.31 18.07
CA THR A 18 9.48 -8.14 18.68
C THR A 18 10.57 -8.92 17.94
N PHE A 19 11.69 -8.27 17.63
CA PHE A 19 12.89 -8.88 17.06
C PHE A 19 14.14 -8.48 17.84
N LYS A 20 15.20 -9.29 17.71
CA LYS A 20 16.50 -9.05 18.37
C LYS A 20 17.49 -8.42 17.39
N THR A 21 18.20 -7.41 17.86
CA THR A 21 19.35 -6.80 17.18
C THR A 21 20.54 -6.80 18.13
N PRO A 22 21.79 -6.57 17.64
CA PRO A 22 22.93 -6.34 18.52
C PRO A 22 22.76 -5.14 19.48
N LEU A 23 21.90 -4.18 19.13
CA LEU A 23 21.57 -3.01 19.96
C LEU A 23 20.51 -3.29 21.01
N GLY A 24 19.90 -4.48 20.99
CA GLY A 24 18.85 -4.89 21.91
C GLY A 24 17.58 -5.35 21.21
N ARG A 25 16.53 -5.45 22.01
CA ARG A 25 15.21 -5.91 21.58
C ARG A 25 14.42 -4.71 21.04
N MET A 26 13.90 -4.85 19.83
CA MET A 26 13.06 -3.84 19.17
C MET A 26 11.71 -4.46 18.83
N GLN A 27 10.72 -3.61 18.56
CA GLN A 27 9.40 -4.00 18.09
C GLN A 27 8.95 -3.04 16.99
N LEU A 28 8.04 -3.47 16.12
CA LEU A 28 7.51 -2.63 15.05
C LEU A 28 6.33 -1.79 15.56
N THR A 29 6.22 -0.57 15.03
CA THR A 29 5.13 0.38 15.31
C THR A 29 4.20 0.57 14.11
N ARG A 30 4.55 -0.05 12.98
CA ARG A 30 3.86 -0.07 11.70
C ARG A 30 3.60 -1.49 11.26
N LEU A 31 2.76 -1.69 10.24
CA LEU A 31 2.43 -3.03 9.78
C LEU A 31 3.70 -3.79 9.33
N PRO A 32 3.98 -4.97 9.91
CA PRO A 32 5.11 -5.79 9.49
C PRO A 32 4.89 -6.37 8.09
N GLN A 33 5.84 -6.20 7.18
CA GLN A 33 5.86 -6.96 5.94
C GLN A 33 6.08 -8.46 6.25
N GLY A 34 5.31 -9.33 5.60
CA GLY A 34 5.41 -10.79 5.77
C GLY A 34 4.63 -11.38 6.95
N ALA A 35 3.92 -10.58 7.76
CA ALA A 35 2.99 -11.13 8.73
C ALA A 35 1.64 -11.48 8.08
N THR A 36 1.03 -12.57 8.53
CA THR A 36 -0.19 -13.14 7.95
C THR A 36 -1.34 -12.13 7.82
N ILE A 37 -1.50 -11.24 8.80
CA ILE A 37 -2.62 -10.30 8.85
C ILE A 37 -2.31 -9.00 8.08
N SER A 38 -1.02 -8.69 7.85
CA SER A 38 -0.63 -7.41 7.27
C SER A 38 -1.20 -7.21 5.88
N VAL A 39 -1.14 -8.23 5.02
CA VAL A 39 -1.67 -8.15 3.65
C VAL A 39 -3.17 -7.84 3.66
N THR A 40 -3.95 -8.53 4.50
CA THR A 40 -5.40 -8.29 4.57
C THR A 40 -5.71 -6.87 5.05
N VAL A 41 -4.99 -6.38 6.06
CA VAL A 41 -5.19 -5.01 6.57
C VAL A 41 -4.79 -3.98 5.52
N TYR A 42 -3.67 -4.21 4.82
CA TYR A 42 -3.19 -3.32 3.77
C TYR A 42 -4.15 -3.30 2.57
N GLN A 43 -4.60 -4.46 2.11
CA GLN A 43 -5.57 -4.56 1.02
C GLN A 43 -6.90 -3.88 1.39
N ALA A 44 -7.40 -4.03 2.61
CA ALA A 44 -8.59 -3.32 3.07
C ALA A 44 -8.40 -1.80 3.06
N GLN A 45 -7.23 -1.32 3.49
CA GLN A 45 -6.88 0.10 3.46
C GLN A 45 -6.82 0.62 2.01
N MET A 46 -6.13 -0.08 1.11
CA MET A 46 -6.00 0.34 -0.29
C MET A 46 -7.33 0.33 -1.03
N THR A 47 -8.17 -0.68 -0.78
CA THR A 47 -9.54 -0.72 -1.32
C THR A 47 -10.37 0.45 -0.83
N TRP A 48 -10.23 0.86 0.44
CA TRP A 48 -10.93 2.04 0.96
C TRP A 48 -10.43 3.34 0.33
N ILE A 49 -9.11 3.52 0.19
CA ILE A 49 -8.52 4.71 -0.43
C ILE A 49 -8.93 4.85 -1.90
N LEU A 50 -8.96 3.75 -2.64
CA LEU A 50 -9.18 3.74 -4.09
C LEU A 50 -10.59 3.28 -4.46
N GLN A 51 -11.54 3.33 -3.51
CA GLN A 51 -12.89 2.80 -3.67
C GLN A 51 -13.66 3.39 -4.86
N GLU A 52 -13.38 4.64 -5.23
CA GLU A 52 -14.04 5.32 -6.35
C GLU A 52 -13.50 4.88 -7.73
N GLU A 53 -12.29 4.34 -7.77
CA GLU A 53 -11.61 3.90 -9.00
C GLU A 53 -11.72 2.40 -9.24
N ILE A 54 -12.12 1.63 -8.22
CA ILE A 54 -12.28 0.18 -8.28
C ILE A 54 -13.71 -0.17 -8.70
N PRO A 55 -13.92 -1.12 -9.64
CA PRO A 55 -12.92 -1.87 -10.42
C PRO A 55 -12.60 -1.26 -11.80
N GLU A 56 -13.22 -0.15 -12.16
CA GLU A 56 -13.17 0.39 -13.53
C GLU A 56 -11.76 0.79 -13.95
N SER A 57 -11.04 1.52 -13.10
CA SER A 57 -9.73 2.11 -13.41
C SER A 57 -8.59 1.43 -12.64
N VAL A 58 -8.86 0.91 -11.44
CA VAL A 58 -7.84 0.33 -10.56
C VAL A 58 -8.27 -1.06 -10.05
N GLY A 59 -7.31 -1.97 -9.93
CA GLY A 59 -7.46 -3.25 -9.25
C GLY A 59 -6.36 -3.45 -8.20
N ILE A 60 -6.76 -3.79 -6.97
CA ILE A 60 -5.82 -4.04 -5.86
C ILE A 60 -5.63 -5.53 -5.69
N PHE A 61 -4.37 -5.96 -5.59
CA PHE A 61 -4.02 -7.36 -5.34
C PHE A 61 -2.76 -7.45 -4.47
N ILE A 62 -2.94 -7.86 -3.21
CA ILE A 62 -1.86 -8.04 -2.23
C ILE A 62 -1.04 -6.75 -2.07
N ASP A 63 0.15 -6.70 -2.68
CA ASP A 63 1.11 -5.61 -2.55
C ASP A 63 1.01 -4.58 -3.69
N ASP A 64 0.34 -4.95 -4.78
CA ASP A 64 0.29 -4.17 -6.01
C ASP A 64 -1.09 -3.58 -6.28
N ALA A 65 -1.08 -2.40 -6.90
CA ALA A 65 -2.26 -1.75 -7.47
C ALA A 65 -2.07 -1.64 -8.99
N GLY A 66 -2.83 -2.44 -9.74
CA GLY A 66 -2.89 -2.33 -11.19
C GLY A 66 -3.77 -1.15 -11.58
N MET A 67 -3.25 -0.24 -12.40
CA MET A 67 -4.03 0.88 -12.95
C MET A 67 -4.18 0.70 -14.45
N LYS A 68 -5.41 0.82 -14.96
CA LYS A 68 -5.65 0.84 -16.40
C LYS A 68 -5.16 2.16 -16.98
N GLY A 69 -4.55 2.08 -18.16
CA GLY A 69 -4.10 3.26 -18.90
C GLY A 69 -5.26 4.16 -19.34
N LEU A 70 -4.88 5.23 -20.04
CA LEU A 70 -5.83 6.23 -20.56
C LEU A 70 -7.01 5.58 -21.31
N ARG A 71 -8.23 6.04 -21.02
CA ARG A 71 -9.44 5.62 -21.74
C ARG A 71 -9.47 6.12 -23.18
N SER A 72 -8.72 7.17 -23.48
CA SER A 72 -8.57 7.77 -24.80
C SER A 72 -7.20 8.41 -24.93
N LEU A 73 -6.62 8.37 -26.13
CA LEU A 73 -5.37 9.06 -26.44
C LEU A 73 -5.56 10.55 -26.76
N TYR A 74 -6.78 11.10 -26.63
CA TYR A 74 -7.12 12.49 -26.95
C TYR A 74 -6.46 12.97 -28.24
N SER A 75 -6.73 12.27 -29.34
CA SER A 75 -6.19 12.59 -30.68
C SER A 75 -4.66 12.54 -30.82
N GLN A 76 -3.92 12.09 -29.79
CA GLN A 76 -2.46 12.21 -29.66
C GLN A 76 -1.94 13.66 -29.66
N GLU A 77 -2.78 14.61 -29.24
CA GLU A 77 -2.31 15.98 -29.06
C GLU A 77 -1.30 16.03 -27.92
N LYS A 78 -0.13 16.61 -28.20
CA LYS A 78 0.91 16.83 -27.20
C LYS A 78 0.55 18.07 -26.39
N LEU A 79 0.72 17.98 -25.07
CA LEU A 79 0.73 19.18 -24.25
C LEU A 79 1.88 20.08 -24.73
N PRO A 80 1.66 21.39 -24.92
CA PRO A 80 2.71 22.29 -25.41
C PRO A 80 3.94 22.30 -24.49
N GLU A 81 3.76 22.03 -23.20
CA GLU A 81 4.82 21.89 -22.19
C GLU A 81 5.58 20.54 -22.19
N ASN A 82 5.18 19.53 -22.97
CA ASN A 82 5.85 18.22 -23.02
C ASN A 82 6.12 17.77 -24.49
N PRO A 83 7.20 18.27 -25.12
CA PRO A 83 7.50 18.05 -26.54
C PRO A 83 7.84 16.59 -26.90
#